data_AF-A0A840EDC0-F1
#
_entry.id   AF-A0A840EDC0-F1
#
_cell.length_a   1.000
_cell.length_b   1.000
_cell.length_c   1.000
_cell.angle_alpha   90.00
_cell.angle_beta   90.00
_cell.angle_gamma   90.00
#
_symmetry.space_group_name_H-M   'P 1'
#
loop_
_entity.id
_entity.type
_entity.pdbx_description
1 polymer ?
#
loop_
_entity_poly.entity_id
_entity_poly.type
_entity_poly.pdbx_seq_one_letter_code
_entity_poly.pdbx_strand_id
1 'polypeptide(L)'
;MSQSLSAVRHQLAIVYDLMYVEGQPGYEQVSLAETMFTELTELLELLPGEGVTELLYRLSEGVPAIKVAELYNVLIWSADARGTIDAEEVQQWFYTKQRRRIEIAAQVDLFPSNSMDECERVIALLRKRFPDLEHLLRPLLKEVKAQIKEEKAWSDYRRDTFEMPKEMTPDIMKIIRGIKSR
;
A
#
# COMPACT_ATOMS: atom_id res chain seq x y z
N MET A 1 -17.55 7.02 28.00
CA MET A 1 -17.11 6.57 26.66
C MET A 1 -17.79 7.31 25.49
N SER A 2 -18.97 7.93 25.65
CA SER A 2 -19.67 8.62 24.52
C SER A 2 -19.05 9.96 24.08
N GLN A 3 -18.40 10.70 24.98
CA GLN A 3 -17.83 12.02 24.67
C GLN A 3 -16.60 11.96 23.75
N SER A 4 -15.75 10.94 23.88
CA SER A 4 -14.55 10.77 23.03
C SER A 4 -14.91 10.47 21.57
N LEU A 5 -15.91 9.62 21.31
CA LEU A 5 -16.30 9.27 19.93
C LEU A 5 -16.90 10.46 19.16
N SER A 6 -17.68 11.31 19.82
CA SER A 6 -18.21 12.52 19.21
C SER A 6 -17.11 13.52 18.86
N ALA A 7 -16.10 13.65 19.73
CA ALA A 7 -14.94 14.50 19.49
C ALA A 7 -14.11 13.99 18.30
N VAL A 8 -13.80 12.68 18.27
CA VAL A 8 -13.09 12.06 17.15
C VAL A 8 -13.86 12.26 15.83
N ARG A 9 -15.18 12.05 15.82
CA ARG A 9 -15.99 12.26 14.62
C ARG A 9 -15.94 13.71 14.13
N HIS A 10 -16.05 14.66 15.06
CA HIS A 10 -16.01 16.08 14.72
C HIS A 10 -14.64 16.46 14.16
N GLN A 11 -13.56 16.05 14.84
CA GLN A 11 -12.20 16.34 14.41
C GLN A 11 -11.87 15.68 13.06
N LEU A 12 -12.33 14.45 12.85
CA LEU A 12 -12.16 13.75 11.57
C LEU A 12 -12.90 14.47 10.43
N ALA A 13 -14.08 15.05 10.70
CA ALA A 13 -14.80 15.84 9.70
C ALA A 13 -14.01 17.10 9.31
N ILE A 14 -13.42 17.80 10.29
CA ILE A 14 -12.53 18.95 10.04
C ILE A 14 -11.36 18.54 9.15
N VAL A 15 -10.69 17.42 9.46
CA VAL A 15 -9.61 16.89 8.63
C VAL A 15 -10.08 16.64 7.19
N TYR A 16 -11.26 16.05 6.99
CA TYR A 16 -11.81 15.81 5.66
C TYR A 16 -12.21 17.08 4.90
N ASP A 17 -12.62 18.14 5.60
CA ASP A 17 -12.94 19.44 5.00
C ASP A 17 -11.69 20.16 4.49
N LEU A 18 -10.51 19.82 5.03
CA LEU A 18 -9.20 20.32 4.60
C LEU A 18 -8.58 19.51 3.45
N MET A 19 -9.29 18.50 2.94
CA MET A 19 -8.87 17.68 1.80
C MET A 19 -9.69 18.07 0.57
N TYR A 20 -9.03 18.46 -0.52
CA TYR A 20 -9.71 18.83 -1.77
C TYR A 20 -9.44 17.79 -2.85
N VAL A 21 -10.51 17.28 -3.46
CA VAL A 21 -10.39 16.37 -4.60
C VAL A 21 -10.22 17.23 -5.84
N GLU A 22 -9.08 17.10 -6.49
CA GLU A 22 -8.70 17.84 -7.68
C GLU A 22 -8.46 16.89 -8.85
N GLY A 23 -8.50 17.40 -10.08
CA GLY A 23 -8.23 16.64 -11.29
C GLY A 23 -9.47 16.29 -12.11
N GLN A 24 -9.26 15.49 -13.15
CA GLN A 24 -10.32 15.02 -14.03
C GLN A 24 -10.83 13.65 -13.55
N PRO A 25 -12.08 13.27 -13.87
CA PRO A 25 -12.59 11.94 -13.56
C PRO A 25 -11.66 10.81 -14.04
N GLY A 26 -11.23 9.95 -13.13
CA GLY A 26 -10.26 8.87 -13.35
C GLY A 26 -8.78 9.26 -13.18
N TYR A 27 -8.50 10.52 -12.85
CA TYR A 27 -7.18 11.08 -12.56
C TYR A 27 -7.24 12.00 -11.34
N GLU A 28 -8.18 11.75 -10.43
CA GLU A 28 -8.34 12.53 -9.23
C GLU A 28 -7.14 12.35 -8.29
N GLN A 29 -6.78 13.44 -7.62
CA GLN A 29 -5.82 13.46 -6.52
C GLN A 29 -6.40 14.26 -5.36
N VAL A 30 -5.82 14.10 -4.18
CA VAL A 30 -6.20 14.89 -3.01
C VAL A 30 -5.11 15.91 -2.72
N SER A 31 -5.47 17.20 -2.69
CA SER A 31 -4.63 18.26 -2.15
C SER A 31 -5.01 18.53 -0.70
N LEU A 32 -4.03 18.92 0.11
CA LEU A 32 -4.17 19.17 1.54
C LEU A 32 -4.03 20.67 1.83
N ALA A 33 -4.93 21.23 2.63
CA ALA A 33 -4.80 22.59 3.11
C ALA A 33 -3.59 22.74 4.06
N GLU A 34 -3.05 23.96 4.18
CA GLU A 34 -1.87 24.24 5.01
C GLU A 34 -2.02 23.82 6.48
N THR A 35 -3.23 23.96 7.04
CA THR A 35 -3.51 23.63 8.44
C THR A 35 -3.84 22.15 8.68
N MET A 36 -3.86 21.31 7.63
CA MET A 36 -4.29 19.92 7.72
C MET A 36 -3.47 19.12 8.75
N PHE A 37 -2.16 19.32 8.79
CA PHE A 37 -1.29 18.59 9.72
C PHE A 37 -1.55 18.95 11.19
N THR A 38 -1.90 20.21 11.47
CA THR A 38 -2.28 20.64 12.83
C THR A 38 -3.55 19.93 13.28
N GLU A 39 -4.59 19.94 12.44
CA GLU A 39 -5.85 19.26 12.75
C GLU A 39 -5.70 17.74 12.83
N LEU A 40 -4.76 17.17 12.06
CA LEU A 40 -4.42 15.76 12.11
C LEU A 40 -3.72 15.38 13.42
N THR A 41 -2.81 16.21 13.93
CA THR A 41 -2.19 16.00 15.25
C THR A 41 -3.24 15.98 16.35
N GLU A 42 -4.19 16.93 16.32
CA GLU A 42 -5.30 16.96 17.28
C GLU A 42 -6.19 15.71 17.16
N LEU A 43 -6.45 15.23 15.94
CA LEU A 43 -7.16 13.96 15.74
C LEU A 43 -6.41 12.80 16.39
N LEU A 44 -5.09 12.68 16.19
CA LEU A 44 -4.27 11.59 16.72
C LEU A 44 -4.32 11.52 18.25
N GLU A 45 -4.38 12.66 18.94
CA GLU A 45 -4.51 12.71 20.40
C GLU A 45 -5.85 12.16 20.91
N LEU A 46 -6.89 12.17 20.07
CA LEU A 46 -8.23 11.69 20.42
C LEU A 46 -8.43 10.21 20.11
N LEU A 47 -7.57 9.61 19.29
CA LEU A 47 -7.71 8.22 18.83
C LEU A 47 -7.37 7.22 19.95
N PRO A 48 -8.05 6.06 19.97
CA PRO A 48 -7.67 4.97 20.87
C PRO A 48 -6.33 4.37 20.47
N GLY A 49 -5.69 3.64 21.39
CA GLY A 49 -4.42 2.95 21.10
C GLY A 49 -4.54 1.75 20.15
N GLU A 50 -5.73 1.20 19.95
CA GLU A 50 -5.99 0.02 19.09
C GLU A 50 -7.29 0.18 18.30
N GLY A 51 -7.40 -0.54 17.18
CA GLY A 51 -8.61 -0.59 16.36
C GLY A 51 -8.92 0.71 15.60
N VAL A 52 -7.91 1.57 15.40
CA VAL A 52 -8.06 2.87 14.76
C VAL A 52 -8.45 2.75 13.29
N THR A 53 -7.87 1.80 12.55
CA THR A 53 -8.21 1.54 11.13
C THR A 53 -9.70 1.28 10.95
N GLU A 54 -10.29 0.36 11.72
CA GLU A 54 -11.73 0.07 11.64
C GLU A 54 -12.59 1.23 12.17
N LEU A 55 -12.13 1.93 13.22
CA LEU A 55 -12.83 3.10 13.76
C LEU A 55 -12.95 4.20 12.72
N LEU A 56 -11.83 4.60 12.10
CA LEU A 56 -11.80 5.64 11.08
C LEU A 56 -12.63 5.23 9.86
N TYR A 57 -12.55 3.97 9.42
CA TYR A 57 -13.40 3.46 8.34
C TYR A 57 -14.90 3.69 8.63
N ARG A 58 -15.36 3.35 9.84
CA ARG A 58 -16.77 3.52 10.25
C ARG A 58 -17.17 4.99 10.37
N LEU A 59 -16.29 5.82 10.92
CA LEU A 59 -16.57 7.26 11.08
C LEU A 59 -16.57 8.00 9.74
N SER A 60 -15.94 7.43 8.72
CA SER A 60 -15.83 7.98 7.36
C SER A 60 -16.98 7.58 6.44
N GLU A 61 -18.11 7.10 6.98
CA GLU A 61 -19.31 6.84 6.18
C GLU A 61 -19.78 8.13 5.47
N GLY A 62 -20.10 8.03 4.18
CA GLY A 62 -20.49 9.17 3.35
C GLY A 62 -19.32 10.01 2.80
N VAL A 63 -18.10 9.83 3.29
CA VAL A 63 -16.90 10.51 2.77
C VAL A 63 -16.44 9.84 1.45
N PRO A 64 -15.96 10.58 0.44
CA PRO A 64 -15.38 10.00 -0.77
C PRO A 64 -14.23 9.03 -0.45
N ALA A 65 -14.19 7.87 -1.11
CA ALA A 65 -13.19 6.84 -0.83
C ALA A 65 -11.75 7.34 -1.01
N ILE A 66 -11.49 8.19 -2.01
CA ILE A 66 -10.18 8.79 -2.26
C ILE A 66 -9.66 9.62 -1.08
N LYS A 67 -10.54 10.35 -0.36
CA LYS A 67 -10.14 11.10 0.83
C LYS A 67 -9.78 10.17 1.98
N VAL A 68 -10.54 9.09 2.16
CA VAL A 68 -10.25 8.09 3.19
C VAL A 68 -8.92 7.40 2.89
N ALA A 69 -8.68 7.04 1.64
CA ALA A 69 -7.43 6.43 1.19
C ALA A 69 -6.24 7.37 1.41
N GLU A 70 -6.39 8.65 1.08
CA GLU A 70 -5.33 9.64 1.30
C GLU A 70 -5.03 9.85 2.79
N LEU A 71 -6.07 9.92 3.65
CA LEU A 71 -5.86 9.97 5.09
C LEU A 71 -5.05 8.74 5.57
N TYR A 72 -5.34 7.57 5.02
CA TYR A 72 -4.63 6.34 5.38
C TYR A 72 -3.19 6.39 4.88
N ASN A 73 -2.93 6.86 3.66
CA ASN A 73 -1.57 7.06 3.15
C ASN A 73 -0.77 7.99 4.06
N VAL A 74 -1.33 9.15 4.41
CA VAL A 74 -0.68 10.10 5.33
C VAL A 74 -0.36 9.43 6.66
N LEU A 75 -1.29 8.68 7.24
CA LEU A 75 -1.10 8.06 8.55
C LEU A 75 -0.19 6.81 8.54
N ILE A 76 -0.15 6.05 7.44
CA ILE A 76 0.76 4.91 7.27
C ILE A 76 2.20 5.41 7.16
N TRP A 77 2.42 6.47 6.37
CA TRP A 77 3.76 6.94 6.03
C TRP A 77 4.26 8.10 6.91
N SER A 78 3.41 8.68 7.76
CA SER A 78 3.82 9.71 8.71
C SER A 78 4.61 9.11 9.88
N ALA A 79 5.81 9.65 10.11
CA ALA A 79 6.64 9.29 11.25
C ALA A 79 5.94 9.58 12.60
N ASP A 80 5.13 10.64 12.66
CA ASP A 80 4.43 11.07 13.86
C ASP A 80 3.21 10.20 14.18
N ALA A 81 2.67 9.49 13.17
CA ALA A 81 1.51 8.64 13.33
C ALA A 81 1.83 7.27 13.97
N ARG A 82 3.09 6.92 14.24
CA ARG A 82 3.50 5.71 15.01
C ARG A 82 2.77 4.39 14.62
N GLY A 83 2.39 4.20 13.36
CA GLY A 83 1.60 3.02 12.95
C GLY A 83 0.14 3.06 13.40
N THR A 84 -0.47 4.25 13.46
CA THR A 84 -1.89 4.46 13.79
C THR A 84 -2.81 3.65 12.88
N ILE A 85 -2.46 3.53 11.59
CA ILE A 85 -3.16 2.67 10.65
C ILE A 85 -2.42 1.34 10.53
N ASP A 86 -3.16 0.27 10.72
CA ASP A 86 -2.72 -1.10 10.48
C ASP A 86 -2.78 -1.39 8.96
N ALA A 87 -1.61 -1.38 8.31
CA ALA A 87 -1.48 -1.69 6.90
C ALA A 87 -1.90 -3.12 6.56
N GLU A 88 -1.68 -4.09 7.46
CA GLU A 88 -2.09 -5.48 7.25
C GLU A 88 -3.62 -5.57 7.24
N GLU A 89 -4.30 -4.85 8.13
CA GLU A 89 -5.77 -4.78 8.14
C GLU A 89 -6.31 -4.22 6.81
N VAL A 90 -5.68 -3.17 6.26
CA VAL A 90 -6.04 -2.62 4.95
C VAL A 90 -5.75 -3.63 3.83
N GLN A 91 -4.65 -4.37 3.87
CA GLN A 91 -4.38 -5.45 2.91
C GLN A 91 -5.46 -6.55 2.96
N GLN A 92 -5.93 -6.91 4.15
CA GLN A 92 -7.00 -7.90 4.31
C GLN A 92 -8.30 -7.46 3.62
N TRP A 93 -8.54 -6.16 3.43
CA TRP A 93 -9.73 -5.66 2.77
C TRP A 93 -9.88 -6.13 1.32
N PHE A 94 -8.77 -6.35 0.60
CA PHE A 94 -8.79 -6.90 -0.76
C PHE A 94 -9.41 -8.32 -0.85
N TYR A 95 -9.40 -9.07 0.24
CA TYR A 95 -9.95 -10.43 0.32
C TYR A 95 -11.41 -10.45 0.77
N THR A 96 -11.97 -9.30 1.15
CA THR A 96 -13.34 -9.21 1.65
C THR A 96 -14.38 -9.19 0.53
N LYS A 97 -15.65 -9.14 0.92
CA LYS A 97 -16.79 -8.96 0.01
C LYS A 97 -17.29 -7.51 -0.02
N GLN A 98 -16.65 -6.60 0.71
CA GLN A 98 -17.14 -5.24 0.92
C GLN A 98 -16.55 -4.29 -0.13
N ARG A 99 -17.38 -3.91 -1.10
CA ARG A 99 -17.03 -2.99 -2.19
C ARG A 99 -16.26 -1.75 -1.72
N ARG A 100 -16.80 -1.01 -0.73
CA ARG A 100 -16.21 0.24 -0.24
C ARG A 100 -14.81 0.05 0.35
N ARG A 101 -14.57 -1.05 1.09
CA ARG A 101 -13.25 -1.37 1.62
C ARG A 101 -12.24 -1.61 0.50
N ILE A 102 -12.66 -2.32 -0.55
CA ILE A 102 -11.82 -2.61 -1.71
C ILE A 102 -11.53 -1.33 -2.50
N GLU A 103 -12.52 -0.46 -2.66
CA GLU A 103 -12.37 0.85 -3.30
C GLU A 103 -11.35 1.73 -2.57
N ILE A 104 -11.41 1.79 -1.23
CA ILE A 104 -10.42 2.51 -0.41
C ILE A 104 -9.05 1.84 -0.54
N ALA A 105 -8.96 0.52 -0.29
CA ALA A 105 -7.70 -0.21 -0.31
C ALA A 105 -6.97 -0.12 -1.66
N ALA A 106 -7.70 -0.11 -2.79
CA ALA A 106 -7.12 0.05 -4.12
C ALA A 106 -6.54 1.44 -4.41
N GLN A 107 -6.78 2.42 -3.55
CA GLN A 107 -6.25 3.79 -3.61
C GLN A 107 -5.21 4.08 -2.53
N VAL A 108 -5.09 3.22 -1.53
CA VAL A 108 -3.99 3.26 -0.56
C VAL A 108 -2.74 2.72 -1.25
N ASP A 109 -1.59 3.31 -0.97
CA ASP A 109 -0.28 2.91 -1.51
C ASP A 109 0.22 1.60 -0.86
N LEU A 110 -0.55 0.53 -1.08
CA LEU A 110 -0.31 -0.81 -0.56
C LEU A 110 -0.71 -1.86 -1.60
N PHE A 111 0.12 -2.89 -1.72
CA PHE A 111 -0.24 -4.08 -2.49
C PHE A 111 -1.11 -5.04 -1.69
N PRO A 112 -2.00 -5.82 -2.32
CA PRO A 112 -2.85 -6.82 -1.64
C PRO A 112 -2.09 -7.91 -0.88
N SER A 113 -0.82 -8.14 -1.19
CA SER A 113 0.02 -9.20 -0.64
C SER A 113 1.50 -8.85 -0.79
N ASN A 114 2.35 -9.53 -0.03
CA ASN A 114 3.80 -9.48 -0.21
C ASN A 114 4.27 -10.31 -1.42
N SER A 115 3.41 -11.14 -2.00
CA SER A 115 3.69 -11.87 -3.24
C SER A 115 3.03 -11.15 -4.42
N MET A 116 3.84 -10.77 -5.41
CA MET A 116 3.32 -10.09 -6.61
C MET A 116 2.45 -11.01 -7.47
N ASP A 117 2.76 -12.30 -7.55
CA ASP A 117 1.91 -13.29 -8.21
C ASP A 117 0.52 -13.39 -7.54
N GLU A 118 0.50 -13.37 -6.20
CA GLU A 118 -0.74 -13.35 -5.44
C GLU A 118 -1.50 -12.03 -5.65
N CYS A 119 -0.80 -10.88 -5.69
CA CYS A 119 -1.41 -9.60 -6.03
C CYS A 119 -2.08 -9.63 -7.41
N GLU A 120 -1.40 -10.15 -8.43
CA GLU A 120 -1.97 -10.29 -9.78
C GLU A 120 -3.24 -11.15 -9.75
N ARG A 121 -3.21 -12.29 -9.04
CA ARG A 121 -4.36 -13.19 -8.90
C ARG A 121 -5.54 -12.51 -8.22
N VAL A 122 -5.30 -11.83 -7.09
CA VAL A 122 -6.33 -11.13 -6.31
C VAL A 122 -6.94 -10.01 -7.12
N ILE A 123 -6.14 -9.16 -7.76
CA ILE A 123 -6.64 -8.04 -8.57
C ILE A 123 -7.45 -8.56 -9.77
N ALA A 124 -6.99 -9.63 -10.44
CA ALA A 124 -7.74 -10.25 -11.53
C ALA A 124 -9.12 -10.79 -11.08
N LEU A 125 -9.21 -11.34 -9.87
CA LEU A 125 -10.47 -11.77 -9.27
C LEU A 125 -11.39 -10.57 -8.96
N LEU A 126 -10.83 -9.51 -8.38
CA LEU A 126 -11.57 -8.30 -8.03
C LEU A 126 -12.14 -7.59 -9.25
N ARG A 127 -11.38 -7.50 -10.36
CA ARG A 127 -11.86 -6.91 -11.62
C ARG A 127 -13.10 -7.62 -12.18
N LYS A 128 -13.15 -8.95 -12.07
CA LYS A 128 -14.33 -9.73 -12.48
C LYS A 128 -15.54 -9.49 -11.56
N ARG A 129 -15.27 -9.25 -10.28
CA ARG A 129 -16.30 -9.17 -9.24
C ARG A 129 -16.86 -7.77 -9.03
N PHE A 130 -16.04 -6.74 -9.22
CA PHE A 130 -16.38 -5.34 -9.08
C PHE A 130 -15.97 -4.57 -10.36
N PRO A 131 -16.68 -4.77 -11.48
CA PRO A 131 -16.30 -4.20 -12.78
C PRO A 131 -16.27 -2.66 -12.78
N ASP A 132 -17.06 -2.05 -11.90
CA ASP A 132 -17.09 -0.60 -11.72
C ASP A 132 -15.81 -0.02 -11.06
N LEU A 133 -15.04 -0.84 -10.34
CA LEU A 133 -13.73 -0.48 -9.78
C LEU A 133 -12.59 -0.67 -10.78
N GLU A 134 -12.89 -1.01 -12.03
CA GLU A 134 -11.88 -1.24 -13.08
C GLU A 134 -10.91 -0.06 -13.26
N HIS A 135 -11.40 1.17 -13.07
CA HIS A 135 -10.58 2.37 -13.17
C HIS A 135 -9.46 2.43 -12.11
N LEU A 136 -9.67 1.84 -10.92
CA LEU A 136 -8.67 1.72 -9.85
C LEU A 136 -7.82 0.45 -9.99
N LEU A 137 -8.47 -0.68 -10.29
CA LEU A 137 -7.82 -2.00 -10.31
C LEU A 137 -6.92 -2.19 -11.53
N ARG A 138 -7.18 -1.51 -12.65
CA ARG A 138 -6.37 -1.60 -13.86
C ARG A 138 -4.98 -0.95 -13.70
N PRO A 139 -4.84 0.29 -13.18
CA PRO A 139 -3.54 0.86 -12.80
C PRO A 139 -2.76 -0.03 -11.83
N LEU A 140 -3.40 -0.47 -10.75
CA LEU A 140 -2.75 -1.33 -9.75
C LEU A 140 -2.22 -2.64 -10.36
N LEU A 141 -2.99 -3.28 -11.25
CA LEU A 141 -2.53 -4.47 -11.96
C LEU A 141 -1.32 -4.18 -12.87
N LYS A 142 -1.27 -2.99 -13.48
CA LYS A 142 -0.16 -2.58 -14.35
C LYS A 142 1.12 -2.42 -13.54
N GLU A 143 1.03 -1.84 -12.34
CA GLU A 143 2.15 -1.70 -11.41
C GLU A 143 2.68 -3.05 -10.95
N VAL A 144 1.78 -3.95 -10.49
CA VAL A 144 2.16 -5.32 -10.10
C VAL A 144 2.89 -6.04 -11.24
N LYS A 145 2.39 -5.94 -12.48
CA LYS A 145 3.04 -6.53 -13.65
C LYS A 145 4.41 -5.93 -13.97
N ALA A 146 4.57 -4.62 -13.76
CA ALA A 146 5.85 -3.97 -13.93
C ALA A 146 6.87 -4.50 -12.90
N GLN A 147 6.45 -4.67 -11.65
CA GLN A 147 7.29 -5.19 -10.58
C GLN A 147 7.70 -6.65 -10.80
N ILE A 148 6.77 -7.53 -11.20
CA ILE A 148 7.09 -8.93 -11.59
C ILE A 148 8.14 -8.95 -12.71
N LYS A 149 7.98 -8.08 -13.72
CA LYS A 149 8.91 -8.01 -14.85
C LYS A 149 10.30 -7.55 -14.40
N GLU A 150 10.37 -6.57 -13.51
CA GLU A 150 11.62 -6.06 -12.95
C GLU A 150 12.32 -7.12 -12.09
N GLU A 151 11.60 -7.77 -11.17
CA GLU A 151 12.13 -8.87 -10.34
C GLU A 151 12.70 -10.00 -11.19
N LYS A 152 11.98 -10.37 -12.27
CA LYS A 152 12.46 -11.37 -13.23
C LYS A 152 13.71 -10.91 -13.95
N ALA A 153 13.77 -9.67 -14.42
CA ALA A 153 14.95 -9.12 -15.08
C ALA A 153 16.18 -9.11 -14.16
N TRP A 154 16.01 -8.75 -12.88
CA TRP A 154 17.07 -8.83 -11.87
C TRP A 154 17.47 -10.27 -11.55
N SER A 155 16.54 -11.21 -11.57
CA SER A 155 16.82 -12.63 -11.41
C SER A 155 17.64 -13.19 -12.57
N ASP A 156 17.23 -12.91 -13.81
CA ASP A 156 17.94 -13.31 -15.02
C ASP A 156 19.34 -12.67 -15.08
N TYR A 157 19.45 -11.37 -14.79
CA TYR A 157 20.76 -10.69 -14.69
C TYR A 157 21.67 -11.34 -13.65
N ARG A 158 21.16 -11.67 -12.46
CA ARG A 158 21.95 -12.33 -11.42
C ARG A 158 22.40 -13.73 -11.87
N ARG A 159 21.52 -14.50 -12.51
CA ARG A 159 21.89 -15.80 -13.07
C ARG A 159 23.01 -15.63 -14.08
N ASP A 160 22.85 -14.74 -15.05
CA ASP A 160 23.77 -14.60 -16.16
C ASP A 160 25.11 -13.95 -15.75
N THR A 161 25.13 -13.14 -14.67
CA THR A 161 26.33 -12.46 -14.16
C THR A 161 27.09 -13.29 -13.12
N PHE A 162 26.40 -14.09 -12.29
CA PHE A 162 26.99 -14.83 -11.18
C PHE A 162 26.99 -16.35 -11.36
N GLU A 163 26.40 -16.91 -12.42
CA GLU A 163 26.73 -18.27 -12.86
C GLU A 163 28.17 -18.29 -13.36
N MET A 164 29.08 -18.69 -12.47
CA MET A 164 30.46 -19.00 -12.79
C MET A 164 30.50 -19.94 -14.01
N PRO A 165 31.26 -19.65 -15.09
CA PRO A 165 31.46 -20.61 -16.15
C PRO A 165 32.02 -21.90 -15.52
N LYS A 166 31.24 -22.99 -15.56
CA LYS A 166 31.66 -24.30 -15.02
C LYS A 166 32.96 -24.80 -15.66
N GLU A 167 33.35 -24.19 -16.79
CA GLU A 167 34.57 -24.46 -17.54
C GLU A 167 35.86 -23.88 -16.92
N MET A 168 35.79 -22.87 -16.03
CA MET A 168 37.01 -22.30 -15.38
C MET A 168 37.48 -23.07 -14.13
N THR A 169 36.68 -24.04 -13.68
CA THR A 169 36.95 -24.87 -12.48
C THR A 169 38.23 -25.71 -12.55
N PRO A 170 38.63 -26.31 -13.70
CA PRO A 170 39.82 -27.16 -13.77
C PRO A 170 41.14 -26.39 -13.57
N ASP A 171 41.26 -25.18 -14.13
CA ASP A 171 42.50 -24.40 -14.08
C ASP A 171 42.79 -23.84 -12.68
N ILE A 172 41.75 -23.36 -11.99
CA ILE A 172 41.87 -22.90 -10.59
C ILE A 172 42.23 -24.07 -9.67
N MET A 173 41.62 -25.24 -9.88
CA MET A 173 41.95 -26.47 -9.12
C MET A 173 43.39 -26.97 -9.37
N LYS A 174 43.95 -26.69 -10.54
CA LYS A 174 45.34 -27.02 -10.88
C LYS A 174 46.32 -26.08 -10.16
N ILE A 175 46.00 -24.79 -10.09
CA ILE A 175 46.76 -23.78 -9.34
C ILE A 175 46.76 -24.11 -7.84
N ILE A 176 45.60 -24.44 -7.26
CA ILE A 176 45.49 -24.78 -5.82
C ILE A 176 46.30 -26.04 -5.45
N ARG A 177 46.33 -27.06 -6.33
CA ARG A 177 47.19 -28.25 -6.13
C ARG A 177 48.68 -27.91 -6.19
N GLY A 178 49.09 -27.00 -7.08
CA GLY A 178 50.48 -26.54 -7.14
C GLY A 178 50.94 -25.81 -5.87
N ILE A 179 50.03 -25.09 -5.21
CA ILE A 179 50.32 -24.36 -3.95
C ILE A 179 50.43 -25.32 -2.76
N LYS A 180 49.58 -26.35 -2.67
CA LYS A 180 49.61 -27.34 -1.57
C LYS A 180 50.77 -28.34 -1.63
N SER A 181 51.55 -28.33 -2.72
CA SER A 181 52.68 -29.25 -2.94
C SER A 181 54.05 -28.60 -2.68
N ARG A 182 54.06 -27.35 -2.19
CA ARG A 182 55.22 -26.66 -1.62
C ARG A 182 55.04 -26.57 -0.12
#